data_AF-A0AA39UGQ6-F1
#
_entry.id   AF-A0AA39UGQ6-F1
#
_cell.length_a   1.000
_cell.length_b   1.000
_cell.length_c   1.000
_cell.angle_alpha   90.00
_cell.angle_beta   90.00
_cell.angle_gamma   90.00
#
_symmetry.space_group_name_H-M   'P 1'
#
loop_
_entity.id
_entity.type
_entity.pdbx_description
1 polymer ?
#
loop_
_entity_poly.entity_id
_entity_poly.type
_entity_poly.pdbx_seq_one_letter_code
_entity_poly.pdbx_strand_id
1 'polypeptide(L)'
;CPSLHDRLWTAILQDDTIDFDDIYSSINSVTIDKTVEIGEGVSIALNTVKSTTKVTEHGHWVIAWQEFAEAVFFAFPSKGCELNTYLRHINKLFSVCHTYLHY
;
A
#
# COMPACT_ATOMS: atom_id res chain seq x y z
N CYS A 1 -13.68 2.01 9.45
CA CYS A 1 -12.23 2.25 9.62
C CYS A 1 -11.56 1.66 8.38
N PRO A 2 -10.66 2.39 7.69
CA PRO A 2 -9.92 1.85 6.54
C PRO A 2 -9.23 0.52 6.86
N SER A 3 -9.30 -0.45 5.96
CA SER A 3 -8.73 -1.79 6.14
C SER A 3 -7.23 -1.78 5.83
N LEU A 4 -6.46 -1.12 6.69
CA LEU A 4 -5.01 -1.01 6.59
C LEU A 4 -4.33 -1.91 7.64
N HIS A 5 -3.17 -2.47 7.29
CA HIS A 5 -2.39 -3.33 8.19
C HIS A 5 -1.85 -2.54 9.40
N ASP A 6 -1.82 -3.15 10.59
CA ASP A 6 -1.49 -2.47 11.87
C ASP A 6 -0.14 -1.75 11.87
N ARG A 7 0.87 -2.33 11.19
CA ARG A 7 2.19 -1.70 11.02
C ARG A 7 2.09 -0.36 10.29
N LEU A 8 1.26 -0.27 9.25
CA LEU A 8 1.07 0.95 8.47
C LEU A 8 0.27 1.98 9.27
N TRP A 9 -0.73 1.55 10.05
CA TRP A 9 -1.43 2.44 10.99
C TRP A 9 -0.50 3.08 12.00
N THR A 10 0.43 2.31 12.56
CA THR A 10 1.41 2.82 13.53
C THR A 10 2.26 3.94 12.93
N ALA A 11 2.75 3.74 11.70
CA ALA A 11 3.53 4.75 11.00
C ALA A 11 2.71 6.01 10.68
N ILE A 12 1.45 5.87 10.24
CA ILE A 12 0.55 7.02 10.00
C ILE A 12 0.36 7.84 11.27
N LEU A 13 0.07 7.18 12.40
CA LEU A 13 -0.19 7.86 13.67
C LEU A 13 1.06 8.53 14.26
N GLN A 14 2.25 8.03 13.89
CA GLN A 14 3.54 8.63 14.27
C GLN A 14 4.00 9.74 13.31
N ASP A 15 3.25 9.99 12.22
CA ASP A 15 3.65 10.88 11.12
C ASP A 15 5.02 10.47 10.52
N ASP A 16 5.30 9.16 10.51
CA ASP A 16 6.52 8.58 9.96
C ASP A 16 6.38 8.32 8.45
N THR A 17 7.51 8.13 7.80
CA THR A 17 7.59 7.75 6.39
C THR A 17 7.01 6.35 6.15
N ILE A 18 6.26 6.20 5.05
CA ILE A 18 5.63 4.93 4.68
C ILE A 18 6.08 4.53 3.29
N ASP A 19 6.45 3.26 3.15
CA ASP A 19 6.77 2.66 1.86
C ASP A 19 5.48 2.28 1.12
N PHE A 20 5.32 2.79 -0.10
CA PHE A 20 4.16 2.50 -0.95
C PHE A 20 4.20 1.07 -1.50
N ASP A 21 5.37 0.44 -1.57
CA ASP A 21 5.48 -1.00 -1.88
C ASP A 21 4.83 -1.83 -0.75
N ASP A 22 4.99 -1.43 0.52
CA ASP A 22 4.37 -2.12 1.65
C ASP A 22 2.83 -1.96 1.62
N ILE A 23 2.33 -0.76 1.29
CA ILE A 23 0.89 -0.52 1.11
C ILE A 23 0.34 -1.35 -0.05
N TYR A 24 0.97 -1.26 -1.22
CA TYR A 24 0.52 -1.96 -2.42
C TYR A 24 0.58 -3.48 -2.25
N SER A 25 1.63 -3.99 -1.62
CA SER A 25 1.76 -5.40 -1.26
C SER A 25 0.68 -5.82 -0.25
N SER A 26 0.30 -4.97 0.71
CA SER A 26 -0.78 -5.26 1.65
C SER A 26 -2.12 -5.44 0.94
N ILE A 27 -2.45 -4.54 0.00
CA ILE A 27 -3.71 -4.60 -0.78
C ILE A 27 -3.77 -5.88 -1.61
N ASN A 28 -2.67 -6.24 -2.27
CA ASN A 28 -2.60 -7.40 -3.15
C ASN A 28 -2.27 -8.71 -2.43
N SER A 29 -2.02 -8.67 -1.11
CA SER A 29 -1.72 -9.86 -0.35
C SER A 29 -2.98 -10.68 -0.13
N VAL A 30 -3.18 -11.70 -0.98
CA VAL A 30 -4.06 -12.81 -0.64
C VAL A 30 -3.36 -13.60 0.46
N THR A 31 -3.85 -13.49 1.69
CA THR A 31 -3.41 -14.36 2.78
C THR A 31 -3.89 -15.78 2.47
N ILE A 32 -3.04 -16.58 1.81
CA ILE A 32 -3.26 -18.01 1.71
C ILE A 32 -2.63 -18.63 2.95
N ASP A 33 -3.42 -18.80 4.01
CA ASP A 33 -3.04 -19.61 5.15
C ASP A 33 -2.93 -21.07 4.69
N LYS A 34 -1.74 -21.46 4.22
CA LYS A 34 -1.42 -22.86 3.94
C LYS A 34 -0.93 -23.50 5.23
N THR A 35 -1.86 -24.10 5.96
CA THR A 35 -1.52 -25.10 6.96
C THR A 35 -1.14 -26.39 6.23
N VAL A 36 0.11 -26.82 6.36
CA VAL A 36 0.55 -28.11 5.84
C VAL A 36 0.60 -29.09 7.02
N GLU A 37 -0.28 -30.09 6.99
CA GLU A 37 -0.24 -31.22 7.93
C GLU A 37 0.86 -32.18 7.51
N ILE A 38 1.85 -32.40 8.37
CA ILE A 38 2.99 -33.31 8.07
C ILE A 38 2.73 -34.72 8.65
N GLY A 39 1.62 -34.91 9.36
CA GLY A 39 1.24 -36.17 10.01
C GLY A 39 1.43 -36.12 11.53
N GLU A 40 0.80 -37.06 12.25
CA GLU A 40 0.84 -37.18 13.72
C GLU A 40 0.38 -35.92 14.50
N GLY A 41 -0.54 -35.14 13.93
CA GLY A 41 -1.11 -33.96 14.60
C GLY A 41 -0.17 -32.77 14.68
N VAL A 42 0.93 -32.79 13.91
CA VAL A 42 1.85 -31.66 13.77
C VAL A 42 1.53 -30.91 12.48
N SER A 43 1.02 -29.69 12.67
CA SER A 43 0.76 -28.76 11.59
C SER A 43 1.83 -27.67 11.55
N ILE A 44 2.35 -27.38 10.35
CA ILE A 44 3.23 -26.24 10.14
C ILE A 44 2.39 -25.13 9.50
N ALA A 45 2.23 -24.03 10.23
CA ALA A 45 1.74 -22.78 9.67
C ALA A 45 2.87 -22.19 8.80
N LEU A 46 2.79 -22.39 7.49
CA LEU A 46 3.74 -21.77 6.57
C LEU A 46 3.28 -20.33 6.32
N ASN A 47 3.81 -19.40 7.11
CA ASN A 47 3.72 -17.98 6.83
C ASN A 47 4.51 -17.72 5.55
N THR A 48 3.88 -17.94 4.41
CA THR A 48 4.50 -17.74 3.10
C THR A 48 4.86 -16.27 3.03
N VAL A 49 6.15 -15.98 2.87
CA VAL A 49 6.68 -14.61 2.72
C VAL A 49 5.83 -13.93 1.65
N LYS A 50 5.04 -12.93 2.07
CA LYS A 50 4.24 -12.13 1.14
C LYS A 50 5.20 -11.62 0.07
N SER A 51 4.99 -12.03 -1.17
CA SER A 51 5.69 -11.44 -2.31
C SER A 51 5.47 -9.94 -2.22
N THR A 52 6.52 -9.16 -1.99
CA THR A 52 6.43 -7.69 -1.99
C THR A 52 6.09 -7.25 -3.40
N THR A 53 4.81 -7.00 -3.64
CA THR A 53 4.36 -6.44 -4.92
C THR A 53 4.85 -5.01 -4.98
N LYS A 54 5.73 -4.72 -5.94
CA LYS A 54 6.32 -3.39 -6.10
C LYS A 54 5.43 -2.45 -6.89
N VAL A 55 5.49 -1.18 -6.55
CA VAL A 55 4.92 -0.09 -7.32
C VAL A 55 5.85 0.20 -8.51
N THR A 56 5.48 -0.29 -9.69
CA THR A 56 6.27 -0.14 -10.92
C THR A 56 5.62 0.78 -11.95
N GLU A 57 4.32 1.03 -11.82
CA GLU A 57 3.54 1.84 -12.75
C GLU A 57 2.63 2.83 -12.01
N HIS A 58 2.14 3.82 -12.76
CA HIS A 58 1.24 4.85 -12.23
C HIS A 58 0.00 4.25 -11.56
N GLY A 59 -0.60 3.20 -12.14
CA GLY A 59 -1.76 2.52 -11.58
C GLY A 59 -1.51 1.95 -10.18
N HIS A 60 -0.37 1.27 -9.99
CA HIS A 60 0.02 0.74 -8.68
C HIS A 60 0.16 1.86 -7.64
N TRP A 61 0.78 2.98 -8.04
CA TRP A 61 0.97 4.13 -7.18
C TRP A 61 -0.36 4.78 -6.78
N VAL A 62 -1.29 4.93 -7.73
CA VAL A 62 -2.63 5.50 -7.47
C VAL A 62 -3.40 4.64 -6.48
N ILE A 63 -3.35 3.31 -6.62
CA ILE A 63 -4.02 2.38 -5.71
C ILE A 63 -3.44 2.51 -4.29
N ALA A 64 -2.11 2.50 -4.16
CA ALA A 64 -1.45 2.69 -2.86
C ALA A 64 -1.76 4.08 -2.24
N TRP A 65 -1.79 5.13 -3.06
CA TRP A 65 -2.09 6.49 -2.62
C TRP A 65 -3.50 6.61 -2.06
N GLN A 66 -4.50 5.98 -2.70
CA GLN A 66 -5.89 6.06 -2.25
C GLN A 66 -6.05 5.46 -0.84
N GLU A 67 -5.54 4.25 -0.62
CA GLU A 67 -5.57 3.61 0.70
C GLU A 67 -4.83 4.43 1.77
N PHE A 68 -3.64 4.95 1.43
CA PHE A 68 -2.90 5.85 2.32
C PHE A 68 -3.71 7.11 2.66
N ALA A 69 -4.24 7.79 1.65
CA ALA A 69 -4.94 9.04 1.82
C ALA A 69 -6.24 8.88 2.63
N GLU A 70 -6.97 7.77 2.44
CA GLU A 70 -8.15 7.45 3.25
C GLU A 70 -7.78 7.22 4.72
N ALA A 71 -6.71 6.47 5.00
CA ALA A 71 -6.23 6.23 6.36
C ALA A 71 -5.75 7.52 7.04
N VAL A 72 -4.96 8.35 6.33
CA VAL A 72 -4.49 9.64 6.85
C VAL A 72 -5.66 10.59 7.06
N PHE A 73 -6.62 10.67 6.13
CA PHE A 73 -7.78 11.55 6.28
C PHE A 73 -8.68 11.11 7.43
N PHE A 74 -8.81 9.80 7.66
CA PHE A 74 -9.52 9.26 8.82
C PHE A 74 -8.84 9.63 10.15
N ALA A 75 -7.50 9.53 10.22
CA ALA A 75 -6.74 9.91 11.42
C ALA A 75 -6.63 11.43 11.62
N PHE A 76 -6.50 12.18 10.53
CA PHE A 76 -6.22 13.62 10.50
C PHE A 76 -7.11 14.33 9.46
N PRO A 77 -8.38 14.64 9.79
CA PRO A 77 -9.32 15.22 8.82
C PRO A 77 -8.87 16.55 8.20
N SER A 78 -8.01 17.31 8.90
CA SER A 78 -7.45 18.59 8.41
C SER A 78 -6.48 18.42 7.24
N LYS A 79 -5.87 17.24 7.04
CA LYS A 79 -4.87 17.01 5.98
C LYS A 79 -5.48 16.81 4.59
N GLY A 80 -6.82 16.79 4.44
CA GLY A 80 -7.47 16.47 3.16
C GLY A 80 -7.09 17.38 1.98
N CYS A 81 -6.94 18.69 2.21
CA CYS A 81 -6.53 19.63 1.15
C CYS A 81 -5.08 19.39 0.69
N GLU A 82 -4.19 19.10 1.63
CA GLU A 82 -2.79 18.79 1.37
C GLU A 82 -2.66 17.51 0.56
N LEU A 83 -3.33 16.44 0.99
CA LEU A 83 -3.34 15.15 0.28
C LEU A 83 -3.80 15.29 -1.17
N ASN A 84 -4.90 16.02 -1.41
CA ASN A 84 -5.40 16.24 -2.75
C ASN A 84 -4.46 17.10 -3.62
N THR A 85 -3.79 18.07 -3.02
CA THR A 85 -2.80 18.91 -3.72
C THR A 85 -1.60 18.06 -4.15
N TYR A 86 -1.09 17.20 -3.26
CA TYR A 86 0.01 16.30 -3.56
C TYR A 86 -0.35 15.29 -4.65
N LEU A 87 -1.55 14.69 -4.59
CA LEU A 87 -2.05 13.78 -5.63
C LEU A 87 -2.02 14.42 -7.02
N ARG A 88 -2.51 15.67 -7.14
CA ARG A 88 -2.48 16.41 -8.41
C ARG A 88 -1.06 16.65 -8.90
N HIS A 89 -0.15 17.00 -7.99
CA HIS A 89 1.25 17.22 -8.32
C HIS A 89 1.89 15.96 -8.91
N ILE A 90 1.76 14.81 -8.23
CA ILE A 90 2.34 13.55 -8.70
C ILE A 90 1.69 13.08 -10.01
N ASN A 91 0.36 13.17 -10.15
CA ASN A 91 -0.31 12.81 -11.41
C ASN A 91 0.18 13.64 -12.61
N LYS A 92 0.51 14.92 -12.38
CA LYS A 92 1.12 15.77 -13.41
C LYS A 92 2.51 15.27 -13.81
N LEU A 93 3.33 14.82 -12.86
CA LEU A 93 4.65 14.24 -13.15
C LEU A 93 4.53 13.01 -14.03
N PHE A 94 3.60 12.09 -13.72
CA PHE A 94 3.35 10.90 -14.53
C PHE A 94 2.87 11.24 -15.95
N SER A 95 1.99 12.23 -16.09
CA SER A 95 1.48 12.67 -17.40
C SER A 95 2.58 13.24 -18.29
N VAL A 96 3.51 13.98 -17.70
CA VAL A 96 4.66 14.56 -18.39
C VAL A 96 5.65 13.47 -18.80
N CYS A 97 6.00 12.53 -17.91
CA CYS A 97 6.91 11.43 -18.20
C CYS A 97 6.38 10.48 -19.29
N HIS A 98 5.08 10.17 -19.31
CA HIS A 98 4.50 9.30 -20.34
C HIS A 98 4.63 9.90 -21.75
N THR A 99 4.52 11.23 -21.86
CA THR A 99 4.58 11.94 -23.15
C THR A 99 6.00 11.91 -23.76
N TYR A 100 7.06 11.82 -22.94
CA TYR A 100 8.45 11.80 -23.43
C TYR A 100 8.93 10.43 -23.93
N LEU A 101 8.17 9.35 -23.72
CA LEU A 101 8.51 7.98 -24.17
C LEU A 101 7.89 7.61 -25.53
N HIS A 102 7.23 8.55 -26.21
CA HIS A 102 6.61 8.36 -27.52
C HIS A 102 7.40 8.97 -28.70
N TYR A 103 8.70 9.24 -28.53
CA TYR A 103 9.60 9.75 -29.58
C TYR A 103 10.62 8.71 -30.04
#